data_AF-A0A9N8YYS6-F1
#
_entry.id   AF-A0A9N8YYS6-F1
#
_cell.length_a   1.000
_cell.length_b   1.000
_cell.length_c   1.000
_cell.angle_alpha   90.00
_cell.angle_beta   90.00
_cell.angle_gamma   90.00
#
_symmetry.space_group_name_H-M   'P 1'
#
loop_
_entity.id
_entity.type
_entity.pdbx_description
1 polymer ?
#
loop_
_entity_poly.entity_id
_entity_poly.type
_entity_poly.pdbx_seq_one_letter_code
_entity_poly.pdbx_strand_id
1 'polypeptide(L)'
;MAADELILHDLFGYIQQHLVTYKVQWMEDNFDLVRRTVFQNDRLKRLQEYCVGRICKNPSLLFDSDDYLSVNINVLLRISYGTGLSATYLVNAL
;
A
#
# COMPACT_ATOMS: atom_id res chain seq x y z
N MET A 1 -6.75 -27.51 10.14
CA MET A 1 -5.50 -26.91 9.63
C MET A 1 -5.69 -26.31 8.24
N ALA A 2 -5.90 -27.08 7.15
CA ALA A 2 -6.14 -26.47 5.82
C ALA A 2 -7.46 -25.67 5.71
N ALA A 3 -8.53 -26.13 6.37
CA ALA A 3 -9.82 -25.42 6.38
C ALA A 3 -9.75 -24.07 7.11
N ASP A 4 -8.99 -23.97 8.19
CA ASP A 4 -8.84 -22.74 8.98
C ASP A 4 -8.06 -21.68 8.17
N GLU A 5 -7.04 -22.09 7.43
CA GLU A 5 -6.28 -21.22 6.53
C GLU A 5 -7.14 -20.69 5.37
N LEU A 6 -8.00 -21.53 4.80
CA LEU A 6 -8.93 -21.14 3.73
C LEU A 6 -9.95 -20.10 4.23
N ILE A 7 -10.56 -20.33 5.40
CA ILE A 7 -11.51 -19.40 6.02
C ILE A 7 -10.84 -18.05 6.30
N LEU A 8 -9.59 -18.07 6.80
CA LEU A 8 -8.83 -16.83 7.02
C LEU A 8 -8.54 -16.10 5.70
N HIS A 9 -8.15 -16.81 4.65
CA HIS A 9 -7.90 -16.22 3.34
C HIS A 9 -9.15 -15.50 2.79
N ASP A 10 -10.31 -16.14 2.85
CA ASP A 10 -11.58 -15.58 2.37
C ASP A 10 -12.02 -14.37 3.22
N LEU A 11 -11.82 -14.45 4.53
CA LEU A 11 -12.08 -13.33 5.43
C LEU A 11 -11.17 -12.12 5.12
N PHE A 12 -9.88 -12.36 4.89
CA PHE A 12 -8.94 -11.32 4.46
C PHE A 12 -9.36 -10.70 3.13
N GLY A 13 -9.77 -11.51 2.16
CA GLY A 13 -10.28 -11.03 0.88
C GLY A 13 -11.51 -10.13 1.04
N TYR A 14 -12.48 -10.58 1.85
CA TYR A 14 -13.71 -9.84 2.13
C TYR A 14 -13.45 -8.50 2.83
N ILE A 15 -12.62 -8.48 3.89
CA ILE A 15 -12.30 -7.27 4.64
C ILE A 15 -11.62 -6.24 3.71
N GLN A 16 -10.65 -6.68 2.92
CA GLN A 16 -9.97 -5.77 1.99
C GLN A 16 -10.93 -5.17 0.97
N GLN A 17 -11.83 -5.98 0.38
CA GLN A 17 -12.84 -5.50 -0.55
C GLN A 17 -13.82 -4.53 0.12
N HIS A 18 -14.27 -4.83 1.34
CA HIS A 18 -15.19 -3.98 2.08
C HIS A 18 -14.58 -2.60 2.34
N LEU A 19 -13.31 -2.55 2.76
CA LEU A 19 -12.62 -1.30 3.04
C LEU A 19 -12.51 -0.41 1.78
N VAL A 20 -12.06 -0.97 0.65
CA VAL A 20 -11.90 -0.20 -0.59
C VAL A 20 -13.23 0.17 -1.27
N THR A 21 -14.33 -0.48 -0.91
CA THR A 21 -15.65 -0.20 -1.49
C THR A 21 -16.47 0.76 -0.63
N TYR A 22 -16.49 0.54 0.67
CA TYR A 22 -17.45 1.20 1.58
C TYR A 22 -16.81 2.08 2.64
N LYS A 23 -15.51 1.91 2.90
CA LYS A 23 -14.77 2.69 3.90
C LYS A 23 -13.70 3.59 3.27
N VAL A 24 -13.88 3.97 2.01
CA VAL A 24 -12.95 4.83 1.26
C VAL A 24 -12.64 6.11 2.03
N GLN A 25 -13.66 6.84 2.51
CA GLN A 25 -13.40 8.09 3.25
C GLN A 25 -12.56 7.84 4.51
N TRP A 26 -12.86 6.79 5.27
CA TRP A 26 -12.06 6.44 6.44
C TRP A 26 -10.63 6.05 6.07
N MET A 27 -10.44 5.33 4.95
CA MET A 27 -9.11 4.98 4.42
C MET A 27 -8.31 6.23 4.04
N GLU A 28 -8.99 7.26 3.54
CA GLU A 28 -8.38 8.55 3.19
C GLU A 28 -7.99 9.36 4.41
N ASP A 29 -8.92 9.51 5.36
CA ASP A 29 -8.68 10.26 6.59
C ASP A 29 -7.58 9.62 7.45
N ASN A 30 -7.33 8.31 7.27
CA ASN A 30 -6.35 7.53 8.02
C ASN A 30 -5.23 6.97 7.13
N PHE A 31 -4.93 7.63 6.01
CA PHE A 31 -4.06 7.08 4.98
C PHE A 31 -2.68 6.66 5.49
N ASP A 32 -2.04 7.43 6.38
CA ASP A 32 -0.73 7.09 6.94
C ASP A 32 -0.73 5.82 7.80
N LEU A 33 -1.80 5.61 8.57
CA LEU A 33 -1.96 4.39 9.35
C LEU A 33 -2.15 3.20 8.40
N VAL A 34 -3.07 3.35 7.44
CA VAL A 34 -3.38 2.32 6.45
C VAL A 34 -2.13 1.94 5.66
N ARG A 35 -1.42 2.92 5.09
CA ARG A 35 -0.19 2.73 4.31
C ARG A 35 0.82 1.88 5.09
N ARG A 36 1.13 2.26 6.33
CA ARG A 36 2.10 1.56 7.18
C ARG A 36 1.68 0.12 7.47
N THR A 37 0.43 -0.09 7.89
CA THR A 37 -0.06 -1.44 8.19
C THR A 37 -0.07 -2.34 6.97
N VAL A 38 -0.49 -1.81 5.82
CA VAL A 38 -0.67 -2.57 4.58
C VAL A 38 0.66 -2.99 3.97
N PHE A 39 1.69 -2.15 4.03
CA PHE A 39 3.02 -2.49 3.51
C PHE A 39 3.85 -3.39 4.44
N GLN A 40 3.42 -3.58 5.69
CA GLN A 40 4.01 -4.57 6.60
C GLN A 40 3.42 -5.98 6.44
N ASN A 41 2.36 -6.15 5.64
CA ASN A 41 1.67 -7.43 5.51
C ASN A 41 1.36 -7.79 4.04
N ASP A 42 2.13 -8.73 3.48
CA ASP A 42 2.03 -9.18 2.09
C ASP A 42 0.72 -9.90 1.74
N ARG A 43 -0.11 -10.23 2.74
CA ARG A 43 -1.45 -10.80 2.50
C ARG A 43 -2.48 -9.74 2.14
N LEU A 44 -2.18 -8.44 2.36
CA LEU A 44 -3.09 -7.32 2.12
C LEU A 44 -2.97 -6.73 0.70
N LYS A 45 -2.82 -7.60 -0.32
CA LYS A 45 -2.50 -7.20 -1.70
C LYS A 45 -3.45 -6.17 -2.31
N ARG A 46 -4.76 -6.27 -2.05
CA ARG A 46 -5.75 -5.35 -2.61
C ARG A 46 -5.66 -3.96 -1.98
N LEU A 47 -5.37 -3.91 -0.68
CA LEU A 47 -5.10 -2.63 -0.01
C LEU A 47 -3.75 -2.05 -0.43
N GLN A 48 -2.74 -2.91 -0.70
CA GLN A 48 -1.47 -2.45 -1.24
C GLN A 48 -1.66 -1.79 -2.60
N GLU A 49 -2.43 -2.40 -3.50
CA GLU A 49 -2.79 -1.83 -4.81
C GLU A 49 -3.54 -0.51 -4.68
N TYR A 50 -4.48 -0.41 -3.74
CA TYR A 50 -5.16 0.83 -3.42
C TYR A 50 -4.16 1.93 -3.01
N CYS A 51 -3.28 1.64 -2.04
CA CYS A 51 -2.29 2.59 -1.53
C CYS A 51 -1.30 3.01 -2.62
N VAL A 52 -0.81 2.06 -3.44
CA VAL A 52 0.05 2.36 -4.58
C VAL A 52 -0.67 3.28 -5.57
N GLY A 53 -1.92 3.00 -5.92
CA GLY A 53 -2.70 3.86 -6.82
C GLY A 53 -2.88 5.28 -6.28
N ARG A 54 -2.99 5.44 -4.96
CA ARG A 54 -3.04 6.74 -4.28
C ARG A 54 -1.69 7.47 -4.31
N ILE A 55 -0.61 6.80 -3.95
CA ILE A 55 0.75 7.37 -3.97
C ILE A 55 1.16 7.74 -5.39
N CYS A 56 0.81 6.93 -6.40
CA CYS A 56 1.09 7.26 -7.79
C CYS A 56 0.42 8.56 -8.25
N LYS A 57 -0.77 8.89 -7.72
CA LYS A 57 -1.48 10.14 -8.01
C LYS A 57 -0.96 11.32 -7.20
N ASN A 58 -0.47 11.07 -5.99
CA ASN A 58 0.09 12.09 -5.12
C ASN A 58 1.32 11.54 -4.36
N PRO A 59 2.53 11.66 -4.94
CA PRO A 59 3.74 11.10 -4.34
C PRO A 59 4.10 11.66 -2.96
N SER A 60 3.64 12.87 -2.61
CA SER A 60 3.84 13.47 -1.28
C SER A 60 3.31 12.60 -0.14
N LEU A 61 2.27 11.79 -0.40
CA LEU A 61 1.70 10.82 0.55
C LEU A 61 2.69 9.75 1.04
N LEU A 62 3.84 9.62 0.36
CA LEU A 62 4.94 8.76 0.76
C LEU A 62 6.16 9.57 1.18
N PHE A 63 6.59 10.53 0.36
CA PHE A 63 7.87 11.22 0.55
C PHE A 63 7.88 12.25 1.67
N ASP A 64 6.72 12.80 2.06
CA ASP A 64 6.64 13.77 3.15
C ASP A 64 6.62 13.09 4.53
N SER A 65 6.64 11.76 4.58
CA SER A 65 6.66 10.97 5.82
C SER A 65 8.08 10.57 6.20
N ASP A 66 8.47 10.79 7.46
CA ASP A 66 9.80 10.40 7.97
C ASP A 66 10.06 8.89 7.90
N ASP A 67 8.99 8.08 7.75
CA ASP A 67 9.06 6.63 7.64
C ASP A 67 9.12 6.11 6.20
N TYR A 68 9.32 6.96 5.19
CA TYR A 68 9.30 6.55 3.78
C TYR A 68 10.32 5.43 3.44
N LEU A 69 11.49 5.42 4.11
CA LEU A 69 12.52 4.40 3.96
C LEU A 69 12.13 3.04 4.58
N SER A 70 11.10 3.01 5.43
CA SER A 70 10.56 1.77 6.02
C SER A 70 9.65 1.01 5.05
N VAL A 71 9.25 1.64 3.95
CA VAL A 71 8.51 1.00 2.87
C VAL A 71 9.44 0.11 2.08
N ASN A 72 9.09 -1.18 1.98
CA ASN A 72 9.87 -2.22 1.30
C ASN A 72 10.33 -1.75 -0.10
N ILE A 73 11.61 -1.93 -0.43
CA ILE A 73 12.20 -1.49 -1.71
C ILE A 73 11.44 -2.02 -2.94
N ASN A 74 10.81 -3.20 -2.84
CA ASN A 74 9.97 -3.74 -3.92
C ASN A 74 8.71 -2.91 -4.17
N VAL A 75 8.16 -2.28 -3.13
CA VAL A 75 7.03 -1.35 -3.23
C VAL A 75 7.50 -0.05 -3.90
N LEU A 76 8.66 0.48 -3.50
CA LEU A 76 9.25 1.66 -4.13
C LEU A 76 9.49 1.42 -5.63
N LEU A 77 10.02 0.24 -6.00
CA LEU A 77 10.20 -0.16 -7.40
C LEU A 77 8.86 -0.25 -8.15
N ARG A 78 7.81 -0.84 -7.56
CA ARG A 78 6.48 -0.89 -8.18
C ARG A 78 5.92 0.51 -8.45
N ILE A 79 6.12 1.44 -7.51
CA ILE A 79 5.67 2.83 -7.65
C ILE A 79 6.47 3.55 -8.75
N SER A 80 7.81 3.38 -8.82
CA SER A 80 8.62 4.02 -9.85
C SER A 80 8.28 3.56 -11.26
N TYR A 81 8.03 2.26 -11.46
CA TYR A 81 7.61 1.74 -12.76
C TYR A 81 6.18 2.14 -13.14
N GLY A 82 5.28 2.30 -12.16
CA GLY A 82 3.88 2.67 -12.39
C GLY A 82 3.61 4.17 -12.59
N THR A 83 4.52 5.05 -12.16
CA THR A 83 4.36 6.52 -12.22
C THR A 83 5.12 7.18 -13.36
N GLY A 84 6.03 6.46 -14.02
CA GLY A 84 6.98 7.08 -14.96
C GLY A 84 8.01 7.99 -14.25
N LEU A 85 8.08 7.97 -12.91
CA LEU A 85 9.17 8.57 -12.16
C LEU A 85 10.44 7.81 -12.51
N SER A 86 11.30 8.44 -13.33
CA SER A 86 12.61 7.88 -13.68
C SER A 86 13.36 7.46 -12.41
N ALA A 87 14.00 6.29 -12.47
CA ALA A 87 14.86 5.75 -11.41
C ALA A 87 15.91 6.76 -10.89
N THR A 88 16.21 7.80 -11.66
CA THR A 88 17.09 8.92 -11.26
C THR A 88 16.61 9.73 -10.05
N TYR A 89 15.29 9.79 -9.75
CA TYR A 89 14.83 10.49 -8.54
C TYR A 89 15.08 9.70 -7.26
N LEU A 90 15.03 8.36 -7.32
CA LEU A 90 15.29 7.49 -6.16
C LEU A 90 16.79 7.38 -5.84
N VAL A 91 17.66 7.40 -6.87
CA VAL A 91 19.12 7.36 -6.69
C VAL A 91 19.67 8.66 -6.10
N ASN A 92 19.01 9.80 -6.33
CA ASN A 92 19.44 11.10 -5.79
C ASN A 92 18.87 11.40 -4.39
N ALA A 93 17.98 10.55 -3.86
CA ALA A 93 17.38 10.69 -2.53
C ALA A 93 18.00 9.74 -1.48
N LEU A 94 19.06 9.00 -1.87
CA LEU A 94 19.96 8.21 -1.02
C LEU A 94 21.35 8.86 -1.03
#